data_AF-A0AAV2AKE4-F1
#
_entry.id   AF-A0AAV2AKE4-F1
#
_cell.length_a   1.000
_cell.length_b   1.000
_cell.length_c   1.000
_cell.angle_alpha   90.00
_cell.angle_beta   90.00
_cell.angle_gamma   90.00
#
_symmetry.space_group_name_H-M   'P 1'
#
loop_
_entity.id
_entity.type
_entity.pdbx_description
1 polymer ?
#
loop_
_entity_poly.entity_id
_entity_poly.type
_entity_poly.pdbx_seq_one_letter_code
_entity_poly.pdbx_strand_id
1 'polypeptide(L)'
;MERHYRLGWVDYVVIGITILISTAIGLKFQFSGKRKRTTREYLLAGKSMSIFPVVMSITATILSATTILGFPMETYRFGFKFVLMAIPFSFGTILAAVIFTPVYFNCGVSTTYEFLEIRFGKAT
;
A
#
# COMPACT_ATOMS: atom_id res chain seq x y z
N MET A 1 3.94 10.77 -37.49
CA MET A 1 2.47 10.81 -37.32
C MET A 1 2.18 10.86 -35.83
N GLU A 2 2.27 12.04 -35.22
CA GLU A 2 1.94 12.20 -33.80
C GLU A 2 0.42 12.26 -33.66
N ARG A 3 -0.18 11.16 -33.18
CA ARG A 3 -1.61 11.14 -32.86
C ARG A 3 -1.78 11.94 -31.57
N HIS A 4 -2.24 13.18 -31.70
CA HIS A 4 -2.69 13.97 -30.55
C HIS A 4 -3.93 13.30 -29.94
N TYR A 5 -3.72 12.42 -28.96
CA TYR A 5 -4.80 11.88 -28.13
C TYR A 5 -5.33 13.02 -27.24
N ARG A 6 -6.30 13.77 -27.77
CA ARG A 6 -7.07 14.72 -26.96
C ARG A 6 -8.02 13.91 -26.09
N LEU A 7 -7.93 14.11 -24.78
CA LEU A 7 -8.87 13.55 -23.82
C LEU A 7 -10.28 14.01 -24.23
N GLY A 8 -11.17 13.04 -24.45
CA GLY A 8 -12.56 13.33 -24.74
C GLY A 8 -13.22 13.96 -23.53
N TRP A 9 -14.33 14.65 -23.75
CA TRP A 9 -15.15 15.19 -22.65
C TRP A 9 -15.55 14.07 -21.66
N VAL A 10 -15.72 12.84 -22.13
CA VAL A 10 -15.97 11.63 -21.31
C VAL A 10 -14.80 11.32 -20.38
N ASP A 11 -13.55 11.40 -20.85
CA ASP A 11 -12.36 11.14 -20.03
C ASP A 11 -12.25 12.15 -18.88
N TYR A 12 -12.51 13.43 -19.17
CA TYR A 12 -12.55 14.48 -18.15
C TYR A 12 -13.66 14.26 -17.10
N VAL A 13 -14.84 13.79 -17.53
CA VAL A 13 -15.93 13.45 -16.61
C VAL A 13 -15.53 12.29 -15.70
N VAL A 14 -14.92 11.23 -16.24
CA VAL A 14 -14.46 10.06 -15.44
C VAL A 14 -13.39 10.47 -14.43
N ILE A 15 -12.41 11.29 -14.85
CA ILE A 15 -11.38 11.82 -13.95
C ILE A 15 -12.01 12.65 -12.83
N GLY A 16 -12.92 13.57 -13.19
CA GLY A 16 -13.63 14.41 -12.23
C GLY A 16 -14.41 13.59 -11.21
N ILE A 17 -15.16 12.58 -11.66
CA ILE A 17 -15.91 11.67 -10.79
C ILE A 17 -14.97 10.88 -9.86
N THR A 18 -13.87 10.34 -10.40
CA THR A 18 -12.92 9.54 -9.60
C THR A 18 -12.30 10.35 -8.47
N ILE A 19 -11.88 11.59 -8.78
CA ILE A 19 -11.35 12.53 -7.78
C ILE A 19 -12.44 12.89 -6.76
N LEU A 20 -13.65 13.24 -7.23
CA LEU A 20 -14.76 13.59 -6.35
C LEU A 20 -15.13 12.46 -5.39
N ILE A 21 -15.20 11.22 -5.86
CA ILE A 21 -15.48 10.04 -5.01
C ILE A 21 -14.37 9.85 -3.99
N SER A 22 -13.10 9.89 -4.41
CA SER A 22 -11.95 9.73 -3.51
C SER A 22 -11.94 10.79 -2.41
N THR A 23 -12.13 12.06 -2.77
CA THR A 23 -12.23 13.17 -1.81
C THR A 23 -13.46 13.05 -0.92
N ALA A 24 -14.62 12.65 -1.46
CA ALA A 24 -15.83 12.48 -0.69
C ALA A 24 -15.70 11.38 0.37
N ILE A 25 -15.03 10.27 0.07
CA ILE A 25 -14.72 9.21 1.06
C ILE A 25 -13.82 9.77 2.17
N GLY A 26 -12.76 10.51 1.81
CA GLY A 26 -11.88 11.15 2.78
C GLY A 26 -12.60 12.15 3.69
N LEU A 27 -13.45 13.01 3.11
CA LEU A 27 -14.24 13.99 3.85
C LEU A 27 -15.28 13.29 4.74
N LYS A 28 -16.00 12.28 4.25
CA LYS A 28 -16.93 11.51 5.10
C LYS A 28 -16.21 10.85 6.26
N PHE A 29 -15.00 10.32 6.07
CA PHE A 29 -14.22 9.72 7.14
C PHE A 29 -13.74 10.75 8.16
N GLN A 30 -13.42 11.97 7.71
CA GLN A 30 -13.06 13.10 8.56
C GLN A 30 -14.24 13.64 9.37
N PHE A 31 -15.40 13.86 8.73
CA PHE A 31 -16.61 14.41 9.37
C PHE A 31 -17.39 13.38 10.20
N SER A 32 -17.39 12.10 9.80
CA SER A 32 -18.01 11.01 10.55
C SER A 32 -17.09 10.43 11.63
N GLY A 33 -15.86 10.92 11.73
CA GLY A 33 -14.85 10.49 12.67
C GLY A 33 -15.21 10.88 14.09
N LYS A 34 -15.85 9.98 14.83
CA LYS A 34 -15.79 9.95 16.29
C LYS A 34 -14.31 10.03 16.68
N ARG A 35 -13.89 11.18 17.23
CA ARG A 35 -12.52 11.54 17.61
C ARG A 35 -11.81 10.35 18.29
N LYS A 36 -11.00 9.59 17.52
CA LYS A 36 -10.15 8.55 18.10
C LYS A 36 -9.17 9.26 19.04
N ARG A 37 -9.19 8.88 20.32
CA ARG A 37 -8.60 9.69 21.40
C ARG A 37 -7.07 9.66 21.42
N THR A 38 -6.43 8.76 20.66
CA THR A 38 -4.98 8.55 20.71
C THR A 38 -4.42 8.14 19.35
N THR A 39 -3.25 8.70 18.96
CA THR A 39 -2.54 8.39 17.70
C THR A 39 -2.35 6.89 17.47
N ARG A 40 -2.09 6.14 18.55
CA ARG A 40 -1.94 4.69 18.54
C ARG A 40 -3.21 3.94 18.10
N GLU A 41 -4.39 4.45 18.43
CA GLU A 41 -5.68 3.85 18.06
C GLU A 41 -6.06 4.14 16.59
N TYR A 42 -5.57 5.25 16.06
CA TYR A 42 -5.71 5.59 14.64
C TYR A 42 -4.82 4.69 13.78
N LEU A 43 -3.54 4.56 14.14
CA LEU A 43 -2.55 3.78 13.38
C LEU A 43 -2.76 2.27 13.47
N LEU A 44 -3.08 1.75 14.66
CA LEU A 44 -3.27 0.31 14.86
C LEU A 44 -4.71 -0.14 14.61
N ALA A 45 -5.62 0.80 14.33
CA ALA A 45 -7.06 0.55 14.23
C ALA A 45 -7.62 -0.31 15.38
N GLY A 46 -7.14 -0.08 16.61
CA GLY A 46 -7.54 -0.83 17.80
C GLY A 46 -7.08 -2.29 17.85
N LYS A 47 -6.14 -2.73 16.98
CA LYS A 47 -5.69 -4.12 16.81
C LYS A 47 -6.83 -5.12 16.50
N SER A 48 -8.01 -4.64 16.11
CA SER A 48 -9.22 -5.45 15.89
C SER A 48 -9.70 -5.45 14.44
N MET A 49 -8.87 -5.01 13.49
CA MET A 49 -9.21 -5.11 12.07
C MET A 49 -9.26 -6.57 11.62
N SER A 50 -10.32 -6.92 10.89
CA SER A 50 -10.43 -8.22 10.22
C SER A 50 -9.33 -8.38 9.16
N ILE A 51 -8.97 -9.63 8.87
CA ILE A 51 -7.91 -9.97 7.91
C ILE A 51 -8.22 -9.42 6.51
N PHE A 52 -9.49 -9.43 6.10
CA PHE A 52 -9.93 -8.97 4.77
C PHE A 52 -9.56 -7.51 4.45
N PRO A 53 -9.98 -6.51 5.25
CA PRO A 53 -9.61 -5.11 5.00
C PRO A 53 -8.09 -4.86 5.12
N VAL A 54 -7.38 -5.63 5.96
CA VAL A 54 -5.92 -5.53 6.08
C VAL A 54 -5.25 -5.96 4.76
N VAL A 55 -5.62 -7.14 4.24
CA VAL A 55 -5.08 -7.63 2.96
C VAL A 55 -5.39 -6.66 1.83
N MET A 56 -6.64 -6.19 1.72
CA MET A 56 -7.03 -5.21 0.70
C MET A 56 -6.21 -3.92 0.77
N SER A 57 -5.96 -3.40 1.97
CA SER A 57 -5.16 -2.18 2.15
C SER A 57 -3.70 -2.39 1.76
N ILE A 58 -3.12 -3.55 2.11
CA ILE A 58 -1.73 -3.89 1.74
C ILE A 58 -1.61 -4.02 0.22
N THR A 59 -2.53 -4.73 -0.43
CA THR A 59 -2.55 -4.87 -1.89
C THR A 59 -2.71 -3.51 -2.57
N ALA A 60 -3.60 -2.65 -2.08
CA ALA A 60 -3.77 -1.30 -2.60
C ALA A 60 -2.50 -0.44 -2.47
N THR A 61 -1.72 -0.65 -1.41
CA THR A 61 -0.44 0.07 -1.19
C THR A 61 0.66 -0.41 -2.13
N ILE A 62 0.71 -1.71 -2.43
CA ILE A 62 1.73 -2.30 -3.31
C ILE A 62 1.46 -1.94 -4.78
N LEU A 63 0.19 -1.81 -5.17
CA LEU A 63 -0.19 -1.47 -6.53
C LEU A 63 0.06 0.02 -6.80
N SER A 64 1.00 0.31 -7.69
CA SER A 64 1.30 1.67 -8.13
C SER A 64 1.32 1.78 -9.65
N ALA A 65 1.33 3.02 -10.16
CA ALA A 65 1.41 3.26 -11.60
C ALA A 65 2.66 2.63 -12.24
N THR A 66 3.77 2.55 -11.50
CA THR A 66 5.00 1.91 -11.95
C THR A 66 4.84 0.40 -12.06
N THR A 67 4.06 -0.24 -11.21
CA THR A 67 3.77 -1.69 -11.33
C THR A 67 2.95 -1.97 -12.59
N ILE A 68 1.91 -1.17 -12.84
CA ILE A 68 0.98 -1.36 -13.97
C ILE A 68 1.69 -1.16 -15.32
N LEU A 69 2.56 -0.16 -15.42
CA LEU A 69 3.31 0.13 -16.65
C LEU A 69 4.64 -0.65 -16.74
N GLY A 70 5.28 -0.92 -15.60
CA GLY A 70 6.60 -1.52 -15.52
C GLY A 70 6.59 -3.02 -15.78
N PHE A 71 5.62 -3.77 -15.25
CA PHE A 71 5.53 -5.21 -15.46
C PHE A 71 5.41 -5.62 -16.94
N PRO A 72 4.51 -5.01 -17.75
CA PRO A 72 4.47 -5.32 -19.18
C PRO A 72 5.71 -4.82 -19.91
N MET A 73 6.31 -3.70 -19.50
CA MET A 73 7.58 -3.22 -20.08
C MET A 73 8.71 -4.22 -19.86
N GLU A 74 8.87 -4.76 -18.65
CA GLU A 74 9.88 -5.77 -18.36
C GLU A 74 9.58 -7.10 -19.04
N THR A 75 8.31 -7.53 -19.06
CA THR A 75 7.89 -8.73 -19.78
C THR A 75 8.15 -8.60 -21.29
N TYR A 76 7.97 -7.41 -21.86
CA TYR A 76 8.28 -7.15 -23.28
C TYR A 76 9.79 -7.25 -23.57
N ARG A 77 10.64 -6.82 -22.64
CA ARG A 77 12.11 -6.85 -22.81
C ARG A 77 12.73 -8.21 -22.52
N PHE A 78 12.28 -8.90 -21.47
CA PHE A 78 12.89 -10.12 -20.96
C PHE A 78 12.07 -11.39 -21.22
N GLY A 79 10.84 -11.24 -21.73
CA GLY A 79 9.92 -12.33 -22.02
C GLY A 79 9.56 -13.13 -20.78
N PHE A 80 9.48 -14.46 -20.93
CA PHE A 80 9.12 -15.39 -19.85
C PHE A 80 10.05 -15.35 -18.64
N LYS A 81 11.29 -14.87 -18.79
CA LYS A 81 12.27 -14.80 -17.68
C LYS A 81 11.80 -13.93 -16.52
N PHE A 82 10.99 -12.90 -16.80
CA PHE A 82 10.41 -12.03 -15.76
C PHE A 82 9.49 -12.80 -14.80
N VAL A 83 8.75 -13.81 -15.29
CA VAL A 83 7.86 -14.64 -14.45
C VAL A 83 8.66 -15.44 -13.42
N LEU A 84 9.89 -15.85 -13.76
CA LEU A 84 10.78 -16.54 -12.83
C LEU A 84 11.19 -15.64 -11.65
N MET A 85 11.15 -14.31 -11.79
CA MET A 85 11.43 -13.37 -10.69
C MET A 85 10.27 -13.32 -9.67
N ALA A 86 9.03 -13.62 -10.08
CA ALA A 86 7.88 -13.60 -9.19
C ALA A 86 7.93 -14.70 -8.10
N ILE A 87 8.59 -15.83 -8.39
CA ILE A 87 8.72 -16.97 -7.47
C ILE A 87 9.57 -16.60 -6.23
N PRO A 88 10.84 -16.16 -6.36
CA PRO A 88 11.64 -15.77 -5.21
C PRO A 88 11.08 -14.53 -4.50
N PHE A 89 10.42 -13.61 -5.23
CA PHE A 89 9.75 -12.46 -4.62
C PHE A 89 8.61 -12.88 -3.69
N SER A 90 7.74 -13.80 -4.15
CA SER A 90 6.64 -14.32 -3.35
C SER A 90 7.14 -15.11 -2.14
N PHE A 91 8.14 -15.97 -2.34
CA PHE A 91 8.73 -16.76 -1.26
C PHE A 91 9.44 -15.88 -0.23
N GLY A 92 10.21 -14.89 -0.67
CA GLY A 92 10.88 -13.92 0.20
C GLY A 92 9.89 -13.11 1.03
N THR A 93 8.75 -12.72 0.44
CA THR A 93 7.70 -12.00 1.16
C THR A 93 7.05 -12.88 2.24
N ILE A 94 6.76 -14.15 1.95
CA ILE A 94 6.20 -15.09 2.93
C ILE A 94 7.20 -15.34 4.06
N LEU A 95 8.46 -15.60 3.72
CA LEU A 95 9.52 -15.83 4.71
C LEU A 95 9.72 -14.62 5.61
N ALA A 96 9.75 -13.42 5.02
CA ALA A 96 9.85 -12.18 5.77
C ALA A 96 8.63 -12.00 6.69
N ALA A 97 7.42 -12.26 6.22
CA ALA A 97 6.23 -12.20 7.05
C ALA A 97 6.31 -13.17 8.24
N VAL A 98 6.75 -14.41 8.03
CA VAL A 98 6.83 -15.41 9.12
C VAL A 98 7.92 -15.08 10.14
N ILE A 99 9.06 -14.52 9.72
CA ILE A 99 10.18 -14.20 10.61
C ILE A 99 9.96 -12.86 11.32
N PHE A 100 9.62 -11.81 10.57
CA PHE A 100 9.57 -10.45 11.12
C PHE A 100 8.27 -10.15 11.86
N THR A 101 7.12 -10.70 11.44
CA THR A 101 5.83 -10.48 12.13
C THR A 101 5.89 -10.86 13.61
N PRO A 102 6.34 -12.07 14.03
CA PRO A 102 6.37 -12.42 15.45
C PRO A 102 7.36 -11.55 16.24
N VAL A 103 8.48 -11.13 15.63
CA VAL A 103 9.46 -10.25 16.29
C VAL A 103 8.84 -8.88 16.59
N TYR A 104 8.18 -8.26 15.61
CA TYR A 104 7.52 -6.97 15.81
C TYR A 104 6.35 -7.06 16.80
N PHE A 105 5.57 -8.15 16.75
CA PHE A 105 4.46 -8.35 17.68
C PHE A 105 4.95 -8.57 19.13
N ASN A 106 6.04 -9.32 19.33
CA ASN A 106 6.62 -9.59 20.65
C ASN A 106 7.27 -8.35 21.28
N CYS A 107 7.92 -7.49 20.47
CA CYS A 107 8.48 -6.23 20.96
C CYS A 107 7.40 -5.16 21.25
N GLY A 108 6.15 -5.38 20.85
CA GLY A 108 5.03 -4.46 21.11
C GLY A 108 5.13 -3.11 20.38
N VAL A 109 6.03 -3.02 19.39
CA VAL A 109 6.30 -1.82 18.59
C VAL A 109 5.18 -1.57 17.58
N SER A 110 4.89 -0.30 17.34
CA SER A 110 3.86 0.17 16.42
C SER A 110 4.42 0.60 15.07
N THR A 111 5.72 0.89 15.01
CA THR A 111 6.43 1.24 13.78
C THR A 111 7.74 0.46 13.66
N THR A 112 8.22 0.25 12.44
CA THR A 112 9.55 -0.35 12.21
C THR A 112 10.68 0.51 12.78
N TYR A 113 10.49 1.83 12.82
CA TYR A 113 11.46 2.76 13.39
C TYR A 113 11.61 2.60 14.91
N GLU A 114 10.52 2.36 15.64
CA GLU A 114 10.59 2.05 17.09
C GLU A 114 11.43 0.79 17.36
N PHE A 115 11.34 -0.22 16.50
CA PHE A 115 12.19 -1.41 16.62
C PHE A 115 13.68 -1.08 16.39
N LEU A 116 13.98 -0.27 15.38
CA LEU A 116 15.36 0.17 15.10
C LEU A 116 15.93 0.99 16.26
N GLU A 117 15.11 1.85 16.87
CA GLU A 117 15.50 2.66 18.03
C GLU A 117 15.85 1.79 19.25
N ILE A 118 15.06 0.75 19.54
CA ILE A 118 15.37 -0.20 20.63
C ILE A 118 16.68 -0.96 20.34
N ARG A 119 16.91 -1.33 19.08
CA ARG A 119 18.05 -2.19 18.71
C ARG A 119 19.37 -1.42 18.60
N PHE A 120 19.34 -0.19 18.10
CA PHE A 120 20.52 0.61 17.73
C PHE A 120 20.64 1.94 18.48
N GLY A 121 19.63 2.33 19.27
CA GLY A 121 19.54 3.65 19.90
C GLY A 121 18.91 4.69 18.99
N LYS A 122 18.57 5.86 19.55
CA LYS A 122 18.07 7.00 18.77
C LYS A 122 19.18 7.51 17.86
N ALA A 123 18.90 7.56 16.56
CA ALA A 123 19.71 8.36 15.64
C ALA A 123 19.56 9.82 16.06
N THR A 124 20.62 10.38 16.63
CA THR A 124 20.71 11.80 17.00
C THR A 124 21.14 12.60 15.77
#